data_AF-A0A9E3F264-F1
#
_entry.id   AF-A0A9E3F264-F1
#
_cell.length_a   1.000
_cell.length_b   1.000
_cell.length_c   1.000
_cell.angle_alpha   90.00
_cell.angle_beta   90.00
_cell.angle_gamma   90.00
#
_symmetry.space_group_name_H-M   'P 1'
#
loop_
_entity.id
_entity.type
_entity.pdbx_description
1 polymer ?
#
loop_
_entity_poly.entity_id
_entity_poly.type
_entity_poly.pdbx_seq_one_letter_code
_entity_poly.pdbx_strand_id
1 'polypeptide(L)' 'MRIQVYNPAKTVADCFKYRNKIGIDVAIEALRDTWRQRRATMDDLWKAAGVCRVQKVMKPYLESVT' A
#
# COMPACT_ATOMS: atom_id res chain seq x y z
N MET A 1 22.62 0.71 -7.41
CA MET A 1 21.35 -0.03 -7.43
C MET A 1 20.21 0.98 -7.53
N ARG A 2 19.61 1.19 -8.71
CA ARG A 2 18.51 2.16 -8.88
C ARG A 2 17.21 1.50 -8.42
N ILE A 3 16.75 1.84 -7.23
CA ILE A 3 15.39 1.51 -6.82
C ILE A 3 14.48 2.42 -7.64
N GLN A 4 13.71 1.84 -8.55
CA GLN A 4 12.62 2.57 -9.20
C GLN A 4 11.59 2.84 -8.09
N VAL A 5 11.67 4.02 -7.47
CA VAL A 5 10.70 4.43 -6.46
C VAL A 5 9.37 4.65 -7.18
N TYR A 6 8.49 3.66 -7.08
CA TYR A 6 7.13 3.78 -7.56
C TYR A 6 6.38 4.80 -6.71
N ASN A 7 5.32 5.40 -7.28
CA ASN A 7 4.37 6.25 -6.57
C ASN A 7 4.07 5.64 -5.17
N PRO A 8 4.06 6.43 -4.07
CA PRO A 8 3.77 5.96 -2.72
C PRO A 8 2.62 4.94 -2.64
N ALA A 9 1.52 5.16 -3.36
CA ALA A 9 0.39 4.22 -3.40
C ALA A 9 0.76 2.84 -3.94
N LYS A 10 1.59 2.79 -4.99
CA LYS A 10 2.07 1.54 -5.59
C LYS A 10 3.07 0.84 -4.69
N THR A 11 3.95 1.58 -4.01
CA THR A 11 4.86 1.03 -3.01
C THR A 11 4.09 0.33 -1.88
N VAL A 12 3.03 0.96 -1.36
CA VAL A 12 2.15 0.33 -0.36
C VAL A 12 1.49 -0.93 -0.93
N ALA A 13 0.95 -0.87 -2.14
CA ALA A 13 0.33 -2.03 -2.78
C ALA A 13 1.32 -3.19 -2.99
N ASP A 14 2.58 -2.90 -3.32
CA ASP A 14 3.65 -3.88 -3.42
C ASP A 14 3.98 -4.49 -2.05
N CYS A 15 3.98 -3.72 -0.96
CA CYS A 15 4.13 -4.26 0.40
C CYS A 15 3.03 -5.28 0.71
N PHE A 16 1.77 -5.00 0.37
CA PHE A 16 0.67 -5.98 0.55
C PHE A 16 0.79 -7.20 -0.37
N LYS A 17 1.33 -7.01 -1.58
CA LYS A 17 1.59 -8.09 -2.53
C LYS A 17 2.66 -9.05 -2.03
N TYR A 18 3.71 -8.52 -1.42
CA TYR A 18 4.83 -9.29 -0.87
C TYR A 18 4.75 -9.50 0.65
N ARG A 19 3.59 -9.30 1.27
CA ARG A 19 3.37 -9.49 2.73
C ARG A 19 3.88 -10.83 3.28
N ASN A 20 3.87 -11.90 2.48
CA ASN A 20 4.39 -13.21 2.88
C ASN A 20 5.93 -13.24 3.01
N LYS A 21 6.63 -12.27 2.41
CA LYS A 21 8.09 -12.13 2.46
C LYS A 21 8.54 -11.09 3.50
N ILE A 22 7.82 -9.98 3.58
CA ILE A 22 8.23 -8.83 4.42
C ILE A 22 7.45 -8.74 5.74
N GLY A 23 6.39 -9.52 5.92
CA GLY A 23 5.46 -9.41 7.04
C GLY A 23 4.29 -8.47 6.73
N ILE A 24 3.12 -8.77 7.28
CA ILE A 24 1.92 -7.94 7.11
C ILE A 24 2.02 -6.63 7.88
N ASP A 25 2.69 -6.62 9.04
CA ASP A 25 2.85 -5.43 9.88
C ASP A 25 3.60 -4.32 9.14
N VAL A 26 4.62 -4.68 8.35
CA VAL A 26 5.39 -3.75 7.50
C VAL A 26 4.49 -3.13 6.43
N ALA A 27 3.58 -3.90 5.83
CA ALA A 27 2.64 -3.37 4.83
C ALA A 27 1.60 -2.42 5.46
N ILE A 28 1.15 -2.71 6.68
CA ILE A 28 0.24 -1.85 7.44
C ILE A 28 0.95 -0.55 7.84
N GLU A 29 2.20 -0.63 8.31
CA GLU A 29 3.00 0.54 8.66
C GLU A 29 3.22 1.43 7.43
N ALA A 30 3.59 0.85 6.29
CA ALA A 30 3.75 1.60 5.04
C ALA A 30 2.45 2.32 4.61
N LEU A 31 1.29 1.66 4.77
CA LEU A 31 -0.01 2.27 4.52
C LEU A 31 -0.27 3.46 5.45
N ARG A 32 -0.09 3.26 6.76
CA ARG A 32 -0.32 4.30 7.78
C ARG A 32 0.61 5.49 7.59
N ASP A 33 1.88 5.23 7.29
CA ASP A 33 2.87 6.29 7.07
C ASP A 33 2.55 7.10 5.81
N THR A 34 2.20 6.42 4.71
CA THR A 34 1.77 7.06 3.46
C THR A 34 0.53 7.93 3.66
N TRP A 35 -0.44 7.44 4.44
CA TRP A 35 -1.66 8.18 4.76
C TRP A 35 -1.40 9.39 5.66
N ARG A 36 -0.64 9.21 6.75
CA ARG A 36 -0.26 10.28 7.69
C ARG A 36 0.52 11.39 7.00
N GLN A 37 1.44 11.03 6.11
CA GLN A 37 2.23 11.99 5.32
C GLN A 37 1.44 12.58 4.14
N ARG A 38 0.17 12.21 3.94
CA ARG A 38 -0.70 12.62 2.82
C ARG A 38 -0.02 12.43 1.45
N ARG A 39 0.73 11.34 1.31
CA ARG A 39 1.52 11.04 0.10
C ARG A 39 0.72 10.34 -1.00
N ALA A 40 -0.48 9.89 -0.69
CA ALA A 40 -1.41 9.28 -1.63
C ALA A 40 -2.85 9.56 -1.18
N THR A 41 -3.76 9.67 -2.13
CA THR A 41 -5.20 9.71 -1.84
C THR A 41 -5.75 8.29 -1.66
N MET A 42 -6.96 8.17 -1.11
CA MET A 42 -7.65 6.88 -1.04
C MET A 42 -7.86 6.29 -2.44
N ASP A 43 -8.22 7.10 -3.43
CA ASP A 43 -8.34 6.67 -4.83
C ASP A 43 -7.03 6.15 -5.42
N ASP A 44 -5.90 6.80 -5.13
CA ASP A 44 -4.58 6.33 -5.57
C ASP A 44 -4.25 4.96 -4.98
N LEU A 45 -4.47 4.79 -3.67
CA LEU A 45 -4.29 3.52 -2.98
C LEU A 45 -5.22 2.46 -3.58
N TRP A 46 -6.46 2.83 -3.90
CA TRP A 46 -7.44 1.88 -4.41
C TRP A 46 -7.12 1.39 -5.82
N LYS A 47 -6.70 2.33 -6.67
CA LYS A 47 -6.23 2.07 -8.03
C LYS A 47 -4.95 1.25 -8.02
N ALA A 48 -3.98 1.60 -7.17
CA ALA A 48 -2.72 0.86 -7.02
C ALA A 48 -2.96 -0.58 -6.56
N ALA A 49 -3.86 -0.79 -5.60
CA ALA A 49 -4.25 -2.12 -5.16
C ALA A 49 -4.88 -2.95 -6.29
N GLY A 50 -5.65 -2.32 -7.19
CA GLY A 50 -6.23 -2.94 -8.38
C GLY A 50 -5.17 -3.40 -9.37
N VAL A 51 -4.26 -2.49 -9.73
CA VAL A 51 -3.11 -2.79 -10.60
C VAL A 51 -2.26 -3.93 -10.04
N CYS A 52 -2.05 -3.95 -8.72
CA CYS A 52 -1.25 -4.98 -8.05
C CYS A 52 -2.04 -6.27 -7.70
N ARG A 53 -3.35 -6.31 -8.00
CA ARG A 53 -4.28 -7.43 -7.71
C ARG A 53 -4.37 -7.79 -6.22
N VAL A 54 -4.22 -6.80 -5.35
CA VAL A 54 -4.26 -6.95 -3.88
C VAL A 54 -5.46 -6.27 -3.25
N GLN A 55 -6.45 -5.84 -4.04
CA GLN A 55 -7.61 -5.08 -3.53
C GLN A 55 -8.32 -5.78 -2.36
N LYS A 56 -8.61 -7.07 -2.48
CA LYS A 56 -9.29 -7.84 -1.43
C LYS A 56 -8.47 -7.90 -0.14
N VAL A 57 -7.15 -7.93 -0.24
CA VAL A 57 -6.23 -7.97 0.90
C VAL A 57 -6.14 -6.59 1.55
N MET A 58 -6.08 -5.53 0.75
CA MET A 58 -5.95 -4.16 1.21
C MET A 58 -7.26 -3.59 1.79
N LYS A 59 -8.42 -4.06 1.31
CA LYS A 59 -9.75 -3.55 1.69
C LYS A 59 -9.92 -3.30 3.20
N PRO A 60 -9.76 -4.29 4.10
CA PRO A 60 -9.98 -4.08 5.53
C PRO A 60 -9.03 -3.03 6.12
N TYR A 61 -7.81 -2.91 5.58
CA TYR A 61 -6.81 -1.96 6.08
C TYR A 61 -7.10 -0.54 5.58
N LEU A 62 -7.56 -0.38 4.34
CA LEU A 62 -7.98 0.91 3.79
C LEU A 62 -9.21 1.46 4.54
N GLU A 63 -10.16 0.60 4.89
CA GLU A 63 -11.32 0.97 5.71
C GLU A 63 -10.91 1.39 7.13
N SER A 64 -9.83 0.83 7.69
CA SER A 64 -9.36 1.16 9.04
C SER A 64 -8.56 2.46 9.17
N VAL A 65 -8.06 3.02 8.06
CA VAL A 65 -7.29 4.28 8.05
C VAL A 65 -8.14 5.50 7.71
N THR A 66 -9.42 5.28 7.38
CA THR A 66 -10.45 6.33 7.24
C THR A 66 -10.87 6.81 8.62
#